data_AF-L7FL06-F1
#
_entry.id   AF-L7FL06-F1
#
_cell.length_a   1.000
_cell.length_b   1.000
_cell.length_c   1.000
_cell.angle_alpha   90.00
_cell.angle_beta   90.00
_cell.angle_gamma   90.00
#
_symmetry.space_group_name_H-M   'P 1'
#
loop_
_entity.id
_entity.type
_entity.pdbx_description
1 polymer ?
#
loop_
_entity_poly.entity_id
_entity_poly.type
_entity_poly.pdbx_seq_one_letter_code
_entity_poly.pdbx_strand_id
1 'polypeptide(L)'
;MGVINAKTSIIESVWTVFHNNIGLCLPQSSITGCAVNTTQFGCSKCQDEFLTSNLYECEKCNENCTKCTSQNQCTSCVNNKILFENGLCFDISFVKKCTEIFNSKCSKCAFWYSPTNSGTSCNKKVVWWVILIVIILILIVISIVVLIIYFIVSKIQRKCLQRETKKTTTLFKMSRSNISFISLGNGIVVNKKEIDFGDDIAVNEKQRELLCVGNTTKYNTKIQITTKSENVTKYKFETQPNVIVLGKDDACEFEIFIELKCTTKLNERLMLVAKMGVTHKNLIKEVKIKATSKLSTRLDPDELTEEKILGEGSFGVVYKGVFRGNKVAIKKMKNSEDMNEENDEFTKEVAMLDKFRSEYIVYFYGAVFIPSKVCMVTEYAPFGSLQDLMKHKTSDEIDIKIRIKMMTDAAKGISYLHENGILHRDIKPDNLLVFLLDLNDKVNAKLTDFGSARNVNLMMTNMTFTKGIGTPVYMALEVLNREKYTKSADVYSFGVTMYEVFGWAEAYPINTFKFPWKIAEYVTAGKRPEKRKNIPDVWFEFIKMCWKQNPKERNSITKVVECIQNIE
;
A
#
# COMPACT_ATOMS: atom_id res chain seq x y z
N MET A 1 63.56 120.59 17.02
CA MET A 1 63.31 121.22 15.70
C MET A 1 62.11 120.52 15.08
N GLY A 2 61.08 121.26 14.64
CA GLY A 2 59.78 120.71 14.20
C GLY A 2 58.90 120.19 15.36
N VAL A 3 57.55 120.27 15.41
CA VAL A 3 56.47 120.87 14.57
C VAL A 3 56.41 120.45 13.09
N ILE A 4 55.27 120.25 12.43
CA ILE A 4 53.80 120.38 12.73
C ILE A 4 53.09 119.03 12.38
N ASN A 5 51.76 118.77 12.29
CA ASN A 5 50.50 119.54 12.24
C ASN A 5 49.31 118.71 12.85
N ALA A 6 48.06 119.20 12.77
CA ALA A 6 46.85 118.60 13.41
C ALA A 6 45.65 118.33 12.46
N LYS A 7 44.55 117.75 12.99
CA LYS A 7 43.17 117.86 12.46
C LYS A 7 42.08 117.52 13.51
N THR A 8 40.83 117.92 13.28
CA THR A 8 39.73 118.02 14.28
C THR A 8 38.35 117.64 13.73
N SER A 9 37.40 117.26 14.60
CA SER A 9 35.94 117.15 14.34
C SER A 9 35.12 117.14 15.64
N ILE A 10 33.85 117.57 15.61
CA ILE A 10 32.92 117.71 16.77
C ILE A 10 31.52 117.18 16.39
N ILE A 11 30.81 116.51 17.32
CA ILE A 11 29.37 116.13 17.25
C ILE A 11 28.77 116.18 18.68
N GLU A 12 27.48 116.53 18.82
CA GLU A 12 26.71 116.62 20.10
C GLU A 12 25.81 115.39 20.37
N SER A 13 25.18 115.32 21.56
CA SER A 13 24.32 114.19 21.99
C SER A 13 23.12 114.60 22.88
N VAL A 14 22.05 113.78 22.85
CA VAL A 14 20.79 113.98 23.61
C VAL A 14 20.45 112.71 24.42
N TRP A 15 19.81 112.85 25.58
CA TRP A 15 19.50 111.75 26.52
C TRP A 15 17.99 111.55 26.73
N THR A 16 17.56 110.33 27.08
CA THR A 16 16.15 109.99 27.38
C THR A 16 15.96 109.37 28.79
N VAL A 17 14.79 109.60 29.39
CA VAL A 17 14.43 109.26 30.77
C VAL A 17 12.96 108.83 30.87
N PHE A 18 12.60 108.08 31.92
CA PHE A 18 11.22 107.71 32.26
C PHE A 18 10.86 108.17 33.67
N HIS A 19 9.57 108.30 33.97
CA HIS A 19 9.08 108.70 35.29
C HIS A 19 8.69 107.47 36.12
N ASN A 20 9.24 107.30 37.33
CA ASN A 20 8.76 106.28 38.25
C ASN A 20 7.55 106.76 39.08
N ASN A 21 6.86 105.82 39.74
CA ASN A 21 5.67 106.09 40.58
C ASN A 21 5.95 106.97 41.82
N ILE A 22 7.22 107.30 42.10
CA ILE A 22 7.65 108.17 43.21
C ILE A 22 8.00 109.59 42.70
N GLY A 23 7.74 109.89 41.43
CA GLY A 23 7.96 111.22 40.86
C GLY A 23 9.40 111.52 40.43
N LEU A 24 10.27 110.52 40.34
CA LEU A 24 11.66 110.69 39.89
C LEU A 24 11.84 110.30 38.43
N CYS A 25 12.53 111.17 37.68
CA CYS A 25 13.03 110.86 36.34
C CYS A 25 14.26 109.96 36.44
N LEU A 26 14.13 108.69 36.08
CA LEU A 26 15.23 107.72 36.03
C LEU A 26 15.60 107.38 34.57
N PRO A 27 16.86 107.05 34.25
CA PRO A 27 17.24 106.60 32.92
C PRO A 27 16.47 105.35 32.51
N GLN A 28 16.01 105.28 31.26
CA GLN A 28 15.30 104.10 30.73
C GLN A 28 16.13 102.81 30.78
N SER A 29 17.45 102.93 30.91
CA SER A 29 18.42 101.85 31.10
C SER A 29 18.46 101.26 32.51
N SER A 30 17.76 101.82 33.51
CA SER A 30 17.73 101.25 34.87
C SER A 30 16.73 100.10 35.04
N ILE A 31 15.78 99.92 34.12
CA ILE A 31 14.82 98.81 34.17
C ILE A 31 15.47 97.56 33.56
N THR A 32 15.76 96.57 34.39
CA THR A 32 16.22 95.24 33.94
C THR A 32 15.04 94.30 33.71
N GLY A 33 15.22 93.27 32.89
CA GLY A 33 14.19 92.23 32.67
C GLY A 33 12.96 92.64 31.84
N CYS A 34 12.95 93.79 31.15
CA CYS A 34 11.84 94.18 30.27
C CYS A 34 11.90 93.47 28.90
N ALA A 35 10.78 92.93 28.41
CA ALA A 35 10.69 92.19 27.13
C ALA A 35 10.32 93.07 25.92
N VAL A 36 10.06 94.35 26.16
CA VAL A 36 9.65 95.35 25.18
C VAL A 36 10.47 96.63 25.40
N ASN A 37 10.50 97.54 24.42
CA ASN A 37 11.16 98.83 24.62
C ASN A 37 10.49 99.58 25.78
N THR A 38 11.29 100.04 26.74
CA THR A 38 10.82 100.81 27.88
C THR A 38 10.27 102.16 27.40
N THR A 39 9.09 102.52 27.89
CA THR A 39 8.42 103.78 27.54
C THR A 39 8.73 104.86 28.57
N GLN A 40 8.18 106.06 28.40
CA GLN A 40 8.22 107.10 29.45
C GLN A 40 7.49 106.70 30.75
N PHE A 41 6.66 105.65 30.69
CA PHE A 41 5.92 105.07 31.82
C PHE A 41 6.54 103.77 32.36
N GLY A 42 7.73 103.36 31.88
CA GLY A 42 8.38 102.11 32.26
C GLY A 42 8.02 100.93 31.34
N CYS A 43 7.96 99.72 31.91
CA CYS A 43 7.85 98.45 31.18
C CYS A 43 6.45 97.82 31.25
N SER A 44 5.81 97.59 30.10
CA SER A 44 4.47 96.96 30.03
C SER A 44 4.48 95.43 29.96
N LYS A 45 5.63 94.79 29.77
CA LYS A 45 5.77 93.32 29.77
C LYS A 45 7.20 92.88 30.10
N CYS A 46 7.34 92.05 31.13
CA CYS A 46 8.63 91.49 31.53
C CYS A 46 9.04 90.27 30.67
N GLN A 47 10.33 89.95 30.69
CA GLN A 47 10.91 88.75 30.10
C GLN A 47 10.52 87.51 30.92
N ASP A 48 10.74 86.33 30.34
CA ASP A 48 10.82 85.11 31.14
C ASP A 48 11.94 85.26 32.19
N GLU A 49 11.84 84.55 33.31
CA GLU A 49 12.52 84.83 34.59
C GLU A 49 12.09 86.10 35.35
N PHE A 50 11.18 86.94 34.85
CA PHE A 50 10.72 88.16 35.53
C PHE A 50 9.17 88.29 35.57
N LEU A 51 8.64 88.83 36.66
CA LEU A 51 7.22 89.14 36.86
C LEU A 51 7.00 90.66 36.95
N THR A 52 5.85 91.15 36.48
CA THR A 52 5.53 92.58 36.54
C THR A 52 5.18 92.99 37.97
N SER A 53 6.01 93.86 38.55
CA SER A 53 5.84 94.44 39.89
C SER A 53 5.49 95.92 39.76
N ASN A 54 4.69 96.44 40.71
CA ASN A 54 4.25 97.85 40.74
C ASN A 54 3.74 98.42 39.38
N LEU A 55 2.99 97.60 38.64
CA LEU A 55 2.41 97.84 37.29
C LEU A 55 3.40 98.00 36.13
N TYR A 56 4.59 98.61 36.34
CA TYR A 56 5.50 98.96 35.23
C TYR A 56 7.00 98.65 35.48
N GLU A 57 7.31 97.91 36.55
CA GLU A 57 8.66 97.42 36.87
C GLU A 57 8.73 95.89 36.74
N CYS A 58 9.93 95.33 36.64
CA CYS A 58 10.15 93.89 36.46
C CYS A 58 10.99 93.32 37.60
N GLU A 59 10.42 92.38 38.33
CA GLU A 59 11.02 91.76 39.51
C GLU A 59 11.34 90.30 39.22
N LYS A 60 12.51 89.80 39.66
CA LYS A 60 12.99 88.48 39.24
C LYS A 60 12.23 87.34 39.96
N CYS A 61 11.83 86.32 39.20
CA CYS A 61 11.36 85.06 39.75
C CYS A 61 12.44 84.37 40.61
N ASN A 62 12.02 83.57 41.59
CA ASN A 62 12.90 82.69 42.36
C ASN A 62 13.70 81.77 41.42
N GLU A 63 15.00 81.61 41.71
CA GLU A 63 16.05 81.02 40.85
C GLU A 63 15.75 79.61 40.30
N ASN A 64 14.75 78.93 40.87
CA ASN A 64 14.34 77.59 40.48
C ASN A 64 13.39 77.56 39.26
N CYS A 65 12.91 78.73 38.79
CA CYS A 65 11.76 78.83 37.91
C CYS A 65 11.97 79.78 36.71
N THR A 66 11.64 79.30 35.51
CA THR A 66 11.71 80.08 34.26
C THR A 66 10.48 80.93 34.02
N LYS A 67 9.32 80.55 34.58
CA LYS A 67 8.09 81.36 34.58
C LYS A 67 7.41 81.20 35.94
N CYS A 68 6.99 82.31 36.54
CA CYS A 68 6.34 82.34 37.85
C CYS A 68 5.09 83.24 37.85
N THR A 69 4.13 82.92 38.74
CA THR A 69 2.91 83.71 38.96
C THR A 69 3.03 84.60 40.20
N SER A 70 3.94 84.24 41.11
CA SER A 70 4.41 85.02 42.25
C SER A 70 5.85 84.59 42.56
N GLN A 71 6.56 85.29 43.45
CA GLN A 71 7.94 84.93 43.83
C GLN A 71 8.12 83.43 44.14
N ASN A 72 7.13 82.75 44.73
CA ASN A 72 7.23 81.34 45.17
C ASN A 72 6.23 80.36 44.51
N GLN A 73 5.56 80.75 43.41
CA GLN A 73 4.72 79.83 42.63
C GLN A 73 5.10 79.84 41.15
N CYS A 74 5.39 78.66 40.61
CA CYS A 74 6.01 78.51 39.31
C CYS A 74 5.09 77.80 38.31
N THR A 75 5.12 78.27 37.06
CA THR A 75 4.40 77.67 35.92
C THR A 75 5.35 76.97 34.94
N SER A 76 6.65 77.26 35.02
CA SER A 76 7.72 76.52 34.36
C SER A 76 8.99 76.55 35.21
N CYS A 77 9.69 75.43 35.28
CA CYS A 77 10.91 75.25 36.05
C CYS A 77 12.17 75.57 35.23
N VAL A 78 13.31 75.75 35.91
CA VAL A 78 14.64 75.71 35.28
C VAL A 78 14.97 74.27 34.85
N ASN A 79 15.86 74.14 33.88
CA ASN A 79 16.33 72.86 33.35
C ASN A 79 16.72 71.86 34.46
N ASN A 80 16.47 70.58 34.21
CA ASN A 80 16.59 69.45 35.15
C ASN A 80 15.60 69.41 36.34
N LYS A 81 14.63 70.34 36.42
CA LYS A 81 13.58 70.32 37.45
C LYS A 81 12.19 70.00 36.87
N ILE A 82 11.36 69.38 37.71
CA ILE A 82 9.99 68.94 37.43
C ILE A 82 9.02 69.77 38.27
N LEU A 83 7.96 70.26 37.64
CA LEU A 83 6.89 71.00 38.27
C LEU A 83 5.90 70.02 38.92
N PHE A 84 5.69 70.18 40.23
CA PHE A 84 4.65 69.45 40.97
C PHE A 84 3.38 70.30 41.09
N GLU A 85 2.26 69.65 41.36
CA GLU A 85 0.91 70.25 41.35
C GLU A 85 0.71 71.36 42.40
N ASN A 86 1.62 71.48 43.36
CA ASN A 86 1.70 72.56 44.34
C ASN A 86 2.45 73.82 43.84
N GLY A 87 2.85 73.87 42.57
CA GLY A 87 3.56 75.01 41.97
C GLY A 87 5.06 75.06 42.28
N LEU A 88 5.63 74.00 42.87
CA LEU A 88 7.05 73.93 43.24
C LEU A 88 7.87 73.07 42.27
N CYS A 89 9.12 73.48 42.04
CA CYS A 89 10.07 72.86 41.12
C CYS A 89 11.09 71.98 41.85
N PHE A 90 10.90 70.66 41.79
CA PHE A 90 11.80 69.68 42.41
C PHE A 90 12.82 69.13 41.40
N ASP A 91 13.99 68.71 41.88
CA ASP A 91 15.02 68.09 41.05
C ASP A 91 14.58 66.72 40.48
N ILE A 92 15.09 66.35 39.29
CA ILE A 92 14.81 65.06 38.63
C ILE A 92 15.00 63.85 39.55
N SER A 93 15.93 63.90 40.51
CA SER A 93 16.20 62.85 41.49
C SER A 93 15.01 62.47 42.37
N PHE A 94 14.04 63.37 42.57
CA PHE A 94 12.79 63.05 43.29
C PHE A 94 11.89 62.09 42.49
N VAL A 95 11.87 62.18 41.16
CA VAL A 95 11.08 61.31 40.29
C VAL A 95 11.89 60.05 39.97
N LYS A 96 11.89 59.10 40.91
CA LYS A 96 12.61 57.83 40.79
C LYS A 96 12.36 57.15 39.44
N LYS A 97 13.46 56.81 38.75
CA LYS A 97 13.50 56.21 37.40
C LYS A 97 13.08 57.12 36.24
N CYS A 98 12.89 58.43 36.46
CA CYS A 98 12.94 59.39 35.35
C CYS A 98 14.35 59.41 34.75
N THR A 99 14.46 59.62 33.43
CA THR A 99 15.73 59.71 32.71
C THR A 99 15.82 60.95 31.81
N GLU A 100 14.70 61.62 31.55
CA GLU A 100 14.62 62.76 30.64
C GLU A 100 13.44 63.66 31.03
N ILE A 101 13.62 64.98 30.95
CA ILE A 101 12.58 65.98 31.25
C ILE A 101 12.25 66.75 29.98
N PHE A 102 10.97 67.05 29.79
CA PHE A 102 10.47 67.97 28.76
C PHE A 102 9.32 68.80 29.34
N ASN A 103 9.30 70.11 29.06
CA ASN A 103 8.28 71.05 29.58
C ASN A 103 8.00 70.90 31.09
N SER A 104 9.06 70.88 31.91
CA SER A 104 9.00 70.68 33.37
C SER A 104 8.30 69.39 33.84
N LYS A 105 8.27 68.34 33.00
CA LYS A 105 7.67 67.03 33.31
C LYS A 105 8.61 65.89 32.91
N CYS A 106 8.54 64.75 33.60
CA CYS A 106 9.26 63.56 33.17
C CYS A 106 8.74 63.06 31.80
N SER A 107 9.59 63.03 30.79
CA SER A 107 9.25 62.66 29.41
C SER A 107 9.64 61.22 29.05
N LYS A 108 10.76 60.74 29.60
CA LYS A 108 11.19 59.34 29.49
C LYS A 108 11.59 58.78 30.87
N CYS A 109 11.29 57.50 31.06
CA CYS A 109 11.69 56.73 32.23
C CYS A 109 12.64 55.59 31.83
N ALA A 110 13.34 55.02 32.80
CA ALA A 110 14.22 53.88 32.61
C ALA A 110 13.49 52.65 32.02
N PHE A 111 14.26 51.74 31.41
CA PHE A 111 13.75 50.51 30.80
C PHE A 111 12.83 49.72 31.77
N TRP A 112 11.71 49.20 31.24
CA TRP A 112 10.52 48.68 31.98
C TRP A 112 9.63 49.72 32.68
N TYR A 113 9.81 51.02 32.47
CA TYR A 113 8.95 52.07 33.04
C TYR A 113 8.45 53.07 31.98
N SER A 114 7.33 53.74 32.27
CA SER A 114 6.79 54.86 31.49
C SER A 114 6.22 55.94 32.41
N PRO A 115 6.31 57.24 32.03
CA PRO A 115 5.82 58.32 32.87
C PRO A 115 4.30 58.31 32.99
N THR A 116 3.80 58.89 34.08
CA THR A 116 2.37 59.19 34.29
C THR A 116 1.96 60.48 33.59
N ASN A 117 0.65 60.69 33.36
CA ASN A 117 0.11 61.87 32.67
C ASN A 117 0.45 63.20 33.38
N SER A 118 0.65 63.17 34.70
CA SER A 118 1.14 64.32 35.48
C SER A 118 2.59 64.65 35.16
N GLY A 119 3.42 63.68 34.77
CA GLY A 119 4.86 63.80 34.59
C GLY A 119 5.67 63.69 35.90
N THR A 120 5.02 63.34 37.01
CA THR A 120 5.60 63.35 38.37
C THR A 120 5.98 61.95 38.89
N SER A 121 5.74 60.88 38.13
CA SER A 121 6.08 59.50 38.51
C SER A 121 6.30 58.58 37.30
N CYS A 122 7.04 57.48 37.52
CA CYS A 122 7.36 56.46 36.51
C CYS A 122 6.78 55.10 36.93
N ASN A 123 5.80 54.57 36.18
CA ASN A 123 5.13 53.30 36.47
C ASN A 123 5.64 52.16 35.58
N LYS A 124 5.58 50.91 36.07
CA LYS A 124 6.07 49.72 35.36
C LYS A 124 5.27 49.46 34.07
N LYS A 125 5.95 49.07 32.99
CA LYS A 125 5.38 48.72 31.67
C LYS A 125 6.07 47.49 31.10
N VAL A 126 5.29 46.50 30.63
CA VAL A 126 5.79 45.25 30.06
C VAL A 126 6.32 45.43 28.64
N VAL A 127 7.49 44.85 28.35
CA VAL A 127 8.19 44.98 27.06
C VAL A 127 8.04 43.70 26.22
N TRP A 128 6.87 43.53 25.60
CA TRP A 128 6.45 42.29 24.93
C TRP A 128 7.43 41.72 23.89
N TRP A 129 8.14 42.56 23.13
CA TRP A 129 9.06 42.10 22.09
C TRP A 129 10.27 41.32 22.65
N VAL A 130 10.67 41.58 23.90
CA VAL A 130 11.75 40.82 24.58
C VAL A 130 11.31 39.37 24.83
N ILE A 131 10.05 39.17 25.22
CA ILE A 131 9.47 37.84 25.47
C ILE A 131 9.40 37.03 24.15
N LEU A 132 9.03 37.69 23.04
CA LEU A 132 9.01 37.07 21.72
C LEU A 132 10.40 36.59 21.27
N ILE A 133 11.46 37.37 21.50
CA ILE A 133 12.85 36.97 21.20
C ILE A 133 13.25 35.71 21.99
N VAL A 134 12.90 35.63 23.28
CA VAL A 134 13.19 34.45 24.12
C VAL A 134 12.49 33.19 23.57
N ILE A 135 11.22 33.31 23.16
CA ILE A 135 10.48 32.18 22.55
C ILE A 135 11.14 31.74 21.23
N ILE A 136 11.54 32.68 20.37
CA ILE A 136 12.21 32.37 19.10
C ILE A 136 13.56 31.66 19.35
N LEU A 137 14.35 32.11 20.33
CA LEU A 137 15.61 31.44 20.70
C LEU A 137 15.39 30.01 21.19
N ILE A 138 14.36 29.76 22.00
CA ILE A 138 13.99 28.40 22.46
C ILE A 138 13.63 27.50 21.27
N LEU A 139 12.83 27.99 20.32
CA LEU A 139 12.46 27.24 19.12
C LEU A 139 13.66 26.92 18.22
N ILE A 140 14.61 27.84 18.08
CA ILE A 140 15.87 27.62 17.34
C ILE A 140 16.70 26.51 18.01
N VAL A 141 16.85 26.54 19.34
CA VAL A 141 17.59 25.50 20.09
C VAL A 141 16.93 24.13 19.94
N ILE A 142 15.60 24.05 20.03
CA ILE A 142 14.84 22.80 19.82
C ILE A 142 15.07 22.26 18.39
N SER A 143 15.00 23.13 17.38
CA SER A 143 15.24 22.75 15.98
C SER A 143 16.65 22.16 15.77
N ILE A 144 17.68 22.81 16.33
CA ILE A 144 19.07 22.34 16.28
C ILE A 144 19.22 20.96 16.95
N VAL A 145 18.60 20.75 18.12
CA VAL A 145 18.63 19.46 18.82
C VAL A 145 17.96 18.35 18.00
N VAL A 146 16.79 18.61 17.40
CA VAL A 146 16.09 17.65 16.54
C VAL A 146 16.94 17.27 15.31
N LEU A 147 17.58 18.25 14.67
CA LEU A 147 18.49 18.00 13.53
C LEU A 147 19.70 17.15 13.95
N ILE A 148 20.32 17.44 15.10
CA ILE A 148 21.43 16.64 15.64
C ILE A 148 21.00 15.20 15.90
N ILE A 149 19.84 14.98 16.53
CA ILE A 149 19.27 13.65 16.77
C ILE A 149 19.03 12.91 15.45
N TYR A 150 18.42 13.56 14.45
CA TYR A 150 18.21 12.98 13.12
C TYR A 150 19.52 12.55 12.45
N PHE A 151 20.56 13.40 12.47
CA PHE A 151 21.86 13.05 11.91
C PHE A 151 22.54 11.90 12.67
N ILE A 152 22.41 11.84 14.00
CA ILE A 152 22.93 10.74 14.81
C ILE A 152 22.20 9.43 14.50
N VAL A 153 20.87 9.42 14.48
CA VAL A 153 20.06 8.24 14.16
C VAL A 153 20.35 7.74 12.74
N SER A 154 20.39 8.62 11.74
CA SER A 154 20.74 8.26 10.36
C SER A 154 22.15 7.67 10.26
N LYS A 155 23.12 8.22 11.01
CA LYS A 155 24.52 7.72 11.07
C LYS A 155 24.62 6.37 11.79
N ILE A 156 23.79 6.12 12.81
CA ILE A 156 23.68 4.84 13.51
C ILE A 156 23.03 3.79 12.60
N GLN A 157 21.88 4.08 11.99
CA GLN A 157 21.18 3.19 11.05
C GLN A 157 22.10 2.77 9.90
N ARG A 158 22.80 3.73 9.26
CA ARG A 158 23.79 3.43 8.21
C ARG A 158 24.92 2.52 8.71
N LYS A 159 25.43 2.73 9.92
CA LYS A 159 26.45 1.85 10.54
C LYS A 159 25.89 0.47 10.94
N CYS A 160 24.62 0.38 11.33
CA CYS A 160 23.99 -0.88 11.71
C CYS A 160 23.78 -1.75 10.47
N LEU A 161 23.16 -1.19 9.42
CA LEU A 161 23.00 -1.85 8.13
C LEU A 161 24.34 -2.31 7.54
N GLN A 162 25.38 -1.45 7.57
CA GLN A 162 26.74 -1.83 7.15
C GLN A 162 27.37 -2.96 8.00
N ARG A 163 27.01 -3.07 9.28
CA ARG A 163 27.46 -4.17 10.16
C ARG A 163 26.69 -5.46 9.89
N GLU A 164 25.41 -5.38 9.58
CA GLU A 164 24.58 -6.52 9.19
C GLU A 164 25.02 -7.09 7.84
N THR A 165 25.21 -6.27 6.81
CA THR A 165 25.78 -6.72 5.53
C THR A 165 27.15 -7.38 5.74
N LYS A 166 28.01 -6.84 6.62
CA LYS A 166 29.31 -7.46 6.96
C LYS A 166 29.23 -8.74 7.80
N LYS A 167 28.08 -9.07 8.39
CA LYS A 167 27.84 -10.36 9.06
C LYS A 167 27.27 -11.42 8.10
N THR A 168 26.50 -11.00 7.10
CA THR A 168 25.80 -11.90 6.15
C THR A 168 26.49 -12.02 4.79
N THR A 169 27.66 -11.41 4.58
CA THR A 169 28.33 -11.39 3.26
C THR A 169 29.81 -11.72 3.37
N THR A 170 30.24 -12.75 2.62
CA THR A 170 31.64 -13.14 2.45
C THR A 170 32.37 -12.13 1.55
N LEU A 171 32.86 -11.04 2.13
CA LEU A 171 33.71 -10.04 1.47
C LEU A 171 35.20 -10.36 1.69
N PHE A 172 35.97 -10.54 0.62
CA PHE A 172 37.37 -10.93 0.66
C PHE A 172 38.24 -10.19 -0.37
N LYS A 173 39.57 -10.33 -0.27
CA LYS A 173 40.52 -9.82 -1.28
C LYS A 173 40.81 -10.87 -2.33
N MET A 174 40.65 -10.53 -3.61
CA MET A 174 40.93 -11.45 -4.72
C MET A 174 42.39 -11.91 -4.70
N SER A 175 43.33 -10.97 -4.50
CA SER A 175 44.76 -11.23 -4.30
C SER A 175 45.14 -12.17 -3.14
N ARG A 176 44.18 -12.54 -2.28
CA ARG A 176 44.36 -13.44 -1.13
C ARG A 176 43.47 -14.68 -1.19
N SER A 177 42.94 -14.99 -2.38
CA SER A 177 42.01 -16.11 -2.60
C SER A 177 42.50 -17.04 -3.69
N ASN A 178 42.20 -18.34 -3.56
CA ASN A 178 42.51 -19.35 -4.57
C ASN A 178 41.44 -19.41 -5.70
N ILE A 179 40.61 -18.37 -5.83
CA ILE A 179 39.50 -18.32 -6.77
C ILE A 179 40.00 -17.75 -8.10
N SER A 180 39.86 -18.52 -9.18
CA SER A 180 40.11 -18.03 -10.53
C SER A 180 38.98 -17.08 -10.95
N PHE A 181 39.33 -15.91 -11.50
CA PHE A 181 38.39 -14.85 -11.87
C PHE A 181 38.41 -14.56 -13.36
N ILE A 182 37.26 -14.69 -14.01
CA ILE A 182 37.04 -14.49 -15.43
C ILE A 182 36.50 -13.08 -15.68
N SER A 183 37.12 -12.34 -16.59
CA SER A 183 36.67 -10.97 -16.94
C SER A 183 35.34 -10.96 -17.70
N LEU A 184 34.45 -10.05 -17.27
CA LEU A 184 33.27 -9.59 -18.01
C LEU A 184 33.53 -8.24 -18.71
N GLY A 185 34.76 -7.71 -18.61
CA GLY A 185 35.14 -6.39 -19.13
C GLY A 185 34.78 -5.23 -18.17
N ASN A 186 35.35 -4.05 -18.44
CA ASN A 186 35.26 -2.86 -17.58
C ASN A 186 35.73 -3.10 -16.13
N GLY A 187 36.57 -4.12 -15.92
CA GLY A 187 37.15 -4.49 -14.63
C GLY A 187 36.21 -5.22 -13.65
N ILE A 188 35.00 -5.59 -14.10
CA ILE A 188 34.13 -6.54 -13.39
C ILE A 188 34.58 -7.96 -13.75
N VAL A 189 34.77 -8.80 -12.73
CA VAL A 189 35.19 -10.21 -12.87
C VAL A 189 34.26 -11.13 -12.08
N VAL A 190 34.16 -12.39 -12.49
CA VAL A 190 33.34 -13.43 -11.83
C VAL A 190 34.06 -14.77 -11.81
N ASN A 191 33.81 -15.62 -10.81
CA ASN A 191 34.37 -16.99 -10.79
C ASN A 191 33.81 -17.89 -11.91
N LYS A 192 32.54 -17.73 -12.28
CA LYS A 192 31.90 -18.47 -13.39
C LYS A 192 30.98 -17.57 -14.23
N LYS A 193 30.96 -17.83 -15.55
CA LYS A 193 30.13 -17.11 -16.55
C LYS A 193 28.75 -17.72 -16.78
N GLU A 194 28.56 -18.92 -16.27
CA GLU A 194 27.32 -19.69 -16.30
C GLU A 194 27.18 -20.34 -14.92
N ILE A 195 25.97 -20.30 -14.37
CA ILE A 195 25.60 -20.95 -13.12
C ILE A 195 24.61 -22.04 -13.50
N ASP A 196 24.99 -23.29 -13.28
CA ASP A 196 24.11 -24.43 -13.44
C ASP A 196 23.58 -24.83 -12.06
N PHE A 197 22.26 -24.86 -11.91
CA PHE A 197 21.59 -25.39 -10.71
C PHE A 197 21.27 -26.89 -10.85
N GLY A 198 21.54 -27.49 -12.02
CA GLY A 198 21.29 -28.88 -12.33
C GLY A 198 19.94 -29.15 -13.03
N ASP A 199 19.74 -30.43 -13.34
CA ASP A 199 18.49 -30.98 -13.85
C ASP A 199 17.68 -31.66 -12.70
N ASP A 200 16.45 -32.07 -12.97
CA ASP A 200 15.52 -32.73 -12.03
C ASP A 200 15.19 -31.98 -10.72
N ILE A 201 15.29 -30.65 -10.72
CA ILE A 201 14.91 -29.77 -9.59
C ILE A 201 13.40 -29.89 -9.30
N ALA A 202 13.00 -30.09 -8.04
CA ALA A 202 11.57 -30.15 -7.70
C ALA A 202 10.89 -28.78 -7.79
N VAL A 203 9.64 -28.76 -8.26
CA VAL A 203 8.87 -27.53 -8.46
C VAL A 203 8.38 -26.97 -7.11
N ASN A 204 8.61 -25.68 -6.90
CA ASN A 204 8.53 -24.92 -5.64
C ASN A 204 9.60 -25.26 -4.59
N GLU A 205 10.67 -25.96 -4.97
CA GLU A 205 11.85 -26.11 -4.11
C GLU A 205 12.86 -24.98 -4.37
N LYS A 206 13.44 -24.43 -3.30
CA LYS A 206 14.36 -23.29 -3.36
C LYS A 206 15.81 -23.78 -3.47
N GLN A 207 16.36 -23.76 -4.68
CA GLN A 207 17.76 -24.09 -4.94
C GLN A 207 18.67 -22.89 -4.66
N ARG A 208 19.94 -23.16 -4.33
CA ARG A 208 20.97 -22.15 -4.05
C ARG A 208 22.28 -22.50 -4.75
N GLU A 209 22.85 -21.50 -5.42
CA GLU A 209 24.20 -21.54 -5.97
C GLU A 209 25.03 -20.31 -5.54
N LEU A 210 26.35 -20.35 -5.75
CA LEU A 210 27.29 -19.31 -5.35
C LEU A 210 27.96 -18.65 -6.56
N LEU A 211 27.93 -17.31 -6.62
CA LEU A 211 28.65 -16.51 -7.61
C LEU A 211 29.58 -15.51 -6.90
N CYS A 212 30.89 -15.66 -7.06
CA CYS A 212 31.86 -14.70 -6.57
C CYS A 212 32.08 -13.60 -7.62
N VAL A 213 31.77 -12.35 -7.27
CA VAL A 213 31.90 -11.18 -8.13
C VAL A 213 32.97 -10.25 -7.58
N GLY A 214 33.88 -9.77 -8.42
CA GLY A 214 35.03 -8.96 -8.02
C GLY A 214 35.20 -7.66 -8.82
N ASN A 215 35.89 -6.69 -8.21
CA ASN A 215 36.20 -5.39 -8.79
C ASN A 215 37.72 -5.16 -8.87
N THR A 216 38.26 -5.17 -10.09
CA THR A 216 39.69 -4.92 -10.37
C THR A 216 40.02 -3.42 -10.56
N THR A 217 39.00 -2.55 -10.62
CA THR A 217 39.17 -1.13 -10.95
C THR A 217 39.58 -0.29 -9.74
N LYS A 218 40.13 0.90 -9.99
CA LYS A 218 40.51 1.87 -8.93
C LYS A 218 39.32 2.58 -8.25
N TYR A 219 38.08 2.30 -8.65
CA TYR A 219 36.89 2.98 -8.17
C TYR A 219 36.02 2.05 -7.33
N ASN A 220 35.39 2.60 -6.28
CA ASN A 220 34.35 1.88 -5.55
C ASN A 220 33.15 1.67 -6.48
N THR A 221 32.76 0.41 -6.64
CA THR A 221 31.71 -0.02 -7.57
C THR A 221 30.55 -0.63 -6.79
N LYS A 222 29.36 -0.04 -6.90
CA LYS A 222 28.12 -0.63 -6.40
C LYS A 222 27.71 -1.75 -7.36
N ILE A 223 27.51 -2.96 -6.85
CA ILE A 223 27.07 -4.14 -7.61
C ILE A 223 25.72 -4.60 -7.09
N GLN A 224 24.82 -4.90 -8.02
CA GLN A 224 23.50 -5.51 -7.80
C GLN A 224 23.27 -6.55 -8.89
N ILE A 225 22.63 -7.67 -8.57
CA ILE A 225 22.23 -8.69 -9.54
C ILE A 225 20.72 -8.65 -9.69
N THR A 226 20.21 -8.66 -10.93
CA THR A 226 18.78 -8.77 -11.23
C THR A 226 18.54 -9.73 -12.39
N THR A 227 17.30 -10.18 -12.57
CA THR A 227 16.85 -10.70 -13.87
C THR A 227 16.16 -9.58 -14.68
N LYS A 228 16.05 -9.78 -16.00
CA LYS A 228 15.29 -8.93 -16.93
C LYS A 228 13.95 -9.53 -17.33
N SER A 229 13.73 -10.80 -17.01
CA SER A 229 12.82 -11.64 -17.80
C SER A 229 11.34 -11.48 -17.43
N GLU A 230 10.48 -11.50 -18.45
CA GLU A 230 9.03 -11.67 -18.32
C GLU A 230 8.68 -13.05 -17.71
N ASN A 231 9.61 -14.01 -17.79
CA ASN A 231 9.52 -15.33 -17.16
C ASN A 231 9.66 -15.32 -15.62
N VAL A 232 9.72 -14.16 -14.94
CA VAL A 232 9.64 -14.07 -13.46
C VAL A 232 8.35 -14.69 -12.89
N THR A 233 7.34 -14.91 -13.73
CA THR A 233 6.17 -15.74 -13.39
C THR A 233 6.48 -17.24 -13.28
N LYS A 234 7.44 -17.76 -14.06
CA LYS A 234 7.85 -19.17 -14.10
C LYS A 234 8.84 -19.55 -13.01
N TYR A 235 9.62 -18.60 -12.48
CA TYR A 235 10.60 -18.85 -11.42
C TYR A 235 10.77 -17.63 -10.51
N LYS A 236 10.89 -17.88 -9.20
CA LYS A 236 11.32 -16.87 -8.24
C LYS A 236 12.84 -16.69 -8.34
N PHE A 237 13.32 -15.46 -8.15
CA PHE A 237 14.74 -15.12 -8.12
C PHE A 237 15.05 -14.26 -6.89
N GLU A 238 16.05 -14.64 -6.10
CA GLU A 238 16.53 -13.88 -4.94
C GLU A 238 18.07 -13.93 -4.85
N THR A 239 18.69 -12.93 -4.22
CA THR A 239 20.15 -12.91 -4.00
C THR A 239 20.52 -12.40 -2.61
N GLN A 240 21.55 -12.98 -2.00
CA GLN A 240 22.14 -12.47 -0.76
C GLN A 240 23.65 -12.29 -0.94
N PRO A 241 24.20 -11.06 -0.85
CA PRO A 241 23.49 -9.81 -0.63
C PRO A 241 22.70 -9.35 -1.86
N ASN A 242 21.56 -8.68 -1.67
CA ASN A 242 20.85 -8.02 -2.78
C ASN A 242 21.69 -6.91 -3.45
N VAL A 243 22.63 -6.31 -2.70
CA VAL A 243 23.44 -5.19 -3.17
C VAL A 243 24.68 -4.99 -2.29
N ILE A 244 25.83 -4.69 -2.90
CA ILE A 244 27.08 -4.37 -2.17
C ILE A 244 27.89 -3.29 -2.90
N VAL A 245 28.93 -2.77 -2.24
CA VAL A 245 29.94 -1.89 -2.84
C VAL A 245 31.31 -2.53 -2.67
N LEU A 246 32.00 -2.79 -3.78
CA LEU A 246 33.36 -3.35 -3.82
C LEU A 246 34.37 -2.25 -4.14
N GLY A 247 35.43 -2.13 -3.35
CA GLY A 247 36.62 -1.34 -3.68
C GLY A 247 37.56 -2.08 -4.64
N LYS A 248 38.76 -1.54 -4.85
CA LYS A 248 39.81 -2.21 -5.64
C LYS A 248 40.25 -3.51 -4.95
N ASP A 249 40.35 -4.59 -5.72
CA ASP A 249 40.78 -5.93 -5.28
C ASP A 249 39.78 -6.60 -4.30
N ASP A 250 38.61 -6.00 -4.06
CA ASP A 250 37.54 -6.66 -3.31
C ASP A 250 36.74 -7.61 -4.22
N ALA A 251 36.37 -8.76 -3.66
CA ALA A 251 35.34 -9.65 -4.18
C ALA A 251 34.33 -10.03 -3.10
N CYS A 252 33.13 -10.38 -3.54
CA CYS A 252 31.99 -10.75 -2.73
C CYS A 252 31.39 -12.03 -3.28
N GLU A 253 31.14 -12.98 -2.39
CA GLU A 253 30.26 -14.12 -2.66
C GLU A 253 28.80 -13.66 -2.64
N PHE A 254 28.04 -14.03 -3.67
CA PHE A 254 26.59 -13.90 -3.70
C PHE A 254 25.99 -15.31 -3.64
N GLU A 255 25.18 -15.57 -2.61
CA GLU A 255 24.19 -16.64 -2.70
C GLU A 255 23.12 -16.21 -3.70
N ILE A 256 22.89 -17.04 -4.72
CA ILE A 256 21.86 -16.83 -5.74
C ILE A 256 20.86 -17.96 -5.62
N PHE A 257 19.59 -17.60 -5.42
CA PHE A 257 18.51 -18.55 -5.21
C PHE A 257 17.53 -18.51 -6.37
N ILE A 258 17.08 -19.69 -6.78
CA ILE A 258 15.94 -19.85 -7.70
C ILE A 258 14.89 -20.77 -7.08
N GLU A 259 13.64 -20.58 -7.49
CA GLU A 259 12.53 -21.45 -7.13
C GLU A 259 11.61 -21.62 -8.35
N LEU A 260 11.72 -22.74 -9.05
CA LEU A 260 10.93 -23.01 -10.27
C LEU A 260 9.46 -23.22 -9.89
N LYS A 261 8.51 -22.55 -10.56
CA LYS A 261 7.06 -22.56 -10.21
C LYS A 261 6.22 -23.51 -11.05
N CYS A 262 6.78 -23.96 -12.17
CA CYS A 262 6.18 -24.87 -13.15
C CYS A 262 7.25 -25.82 -13.73
N THR A 263 6.80 -26.83 -14.47
CA THR A 263 7.63 -27.81 -15.17
C THR A 263 8.27 -27.16 -16.40
N THR A 264 9.48 -26.63 -16.26
CA THR A 264 10.15 -25.80 -17.29
C THR A 264 11.67 -26.04 -17.35
N LYS A 265 12.31 -25.60 -18.44
CA LYS A 265 13.77 -25.58 -18.61
C LYS A 265 14.26 -24.14 -18.72
N LEU A 266 14.85 -23.65 -17.64
CA LEU A 266 15.40 -22.31 -17.52
C LEU A 266 16.75 -22.23 -18.25
N ASN A 267 16.90 -21.26 -19.15
CA ASN A 267 18.15 -20.92 -19.84
C ASN A 267 18.17 -19.41 -20.06
N GLU A 268 18.49 -18.68 -18.99
CA GLU A 268 18.23 -17.24 -18.84
C GLU A 268 19.52 -16.45 -18.60
N ARG A 269 19.45 -15.11 -18.62
CA ARG A 269 20.58 -14.23 -18.33
C ARG A 269 20.31 -13.31 -17.14
N LEU A 270 21.17 -13.40 -16.13
CA LEU A 270 21.21 -12.44 -15.02
C LEU A 270 22.00 -11.21 -15.41
N MET A 271 21.46 -10.05 -15.05
CA MET A 271 22.05 -8.74 -15.26
C MET A 271 22.85 -8.35 -14.01
N LEU A 272 24.17 -8.34 -14.14
CA LEU A 272 25.09 -7.74 -13.18
C LEU A 272 25.14 -6.23 -13.44
N VAL A 273 24.43 -5.46 -12.63
CA VAL A 273 24.38 -4.00 -12.69
C VAL A 273 25.50 -3.42 -11.81
N ALA A 274 26.51 -2.84 -12.46
CA ALA A 274 27.65 -2.20 -11.83
C ALA A 274 27.58 -0.67 -12.02
N LYS A 275 27.63 0.09 -10.92
CA LYS A 275 27.69 1.56 -10.94
C LYS A 275 28.99 2.04 -10.29
N MET A 276 29.80 2.79 -11.05
CA MET A 276 31.15 3.20 -10.67
C MET A 276 31.22 4.69 -10.36
N GLY A 277 31.66 5.05 -9.15
CA GLY A 277 31.92 6.45 -8.79
C GLY A 277 30.72 7.40 -8.91
N VAL A 278 31.00 8.67 -9.23
CA VAL A 278 30.01 9.76 -9.29
C VAL A 278 29.36 9.89 -10.67
N THR A 279 29.98 9.42 -11.75
CA THR A 279 29.38 9.45 -13.10
C THR A 279 28.27 8.39 -13.22
N HIS A 280 27.04 8.82 -13.45
CA HIS A 280 25.82 7.99 -13.32
C HIS A 280 25.65 6.84 -14.37
N LYS A 281 26.67 6.50 -15.16
CA LYS A 281 26.55 5.51 -16.24
C LYS A 281 26.57 4.08 -15.68
N ASN A 282 25.40 3.46 -15.60
CA ASN A 282 25.26 2.05 -15.25
C ASN A 282 25.94 1.18 -16.30
N LEU A 283 26.88 0.34 -15.87
CA LEU A 283 27.42 -0.75 -16.65
C LEU A 283 26.58 -1.99 -16.37
N ILE A 284 26.21 -2.73 -17.40
CA ILE A 284 25.45 -3.97 -17.26
C ILE A 284 26.26 -5.10 -17.89
N LYS A 285 26.41 -6.20 -17.14
CA LYS A 285 27.08 -7.43 -17.56
C LYS A 285 26.12 -8.60 -17.46
N GLU A 286 26.41 -9.68 -18.16
CA GLU A 286 25.55 -10.86 -18.23
C GLU A 286 26.27 -12.10 -17.70
N VAL A 287 25.57 -12.87 -16.87
CA VAL A 287 25.94 -14.23 -16.44
C VAL A 287 24.75 -15.13 -16.75
N LYS A 288 24.99 -16.29 -17.38
CA LYS A 288 23.92 -17.24 -17.71
C LYS A 288 23.48 -18.02 -16.48
N ILE A 289 22.21 -18.40 -16.45
CA ILE A 289 21.68 -19.40 -15.51
C ILE A 289 21.01 -20.56 -16.25
N LYS A 290 21.21 -21.77 -15.76
CA LYS A 290 20.55 -23.00 -16.20
C LYS A 290 19.90 -23.71 -15.02
N ALA A 291 18.72 -24.25 -15.26
CA ALA A 291 18.01 -25.12 -14.31
C ALA A 291 16.93 -25.90 -15.07
N THR A 292 16.82 -27.21 -14.88
CA THR A 292 15.68 -27.98 -15.41
C THR A 292 14.87 -28.54 -14.25
N SER A 293 13.57 -28.31 -14.25
CA SER A 293 12.69 -28.94 -13.27
C SER A 293 12.44 -30.41 -13.61
N LYS A 294 12.26 -31.24 -12.59
CA LYS A 294 11.59 -32.53 -12.71
C LYS A 294 10.16 -32.37 -13.22
N LEU A 295 9.67 -33.34 -14.00
CA LEU A 295 8.28 -33.37 -14.47
C LEU A 295 7.28 -33.38 -13.30
N SER A 296 6.26 -32.52 -13.37
CA SER A 296 5.17 -32.44 -12.40
C SER A 296 3.85 -32.04 -13.07
N THR A 297 2.74 -32.16 -12.34
CA THR A 297 1.41 -31.65 -12.73
C THR A 297 1.27 -30.13 -12.61
N ARG A 298 2.35 -29.39 -12.32
CA ARG A 298 2.41 -27.93 -12.47
C ARG A 298 2.99 -27.62 -13.85
N LEU A 299 2.16 -27.25 -14.80
CA LEU A 299 2.54 -27.14 -16.22
C LEU A 299 3.16 -25.77 -16.54
N ASP A 300 4.11 -25.73 -17.48
CA ASP A 300 4.53 -24.47 -18.11
C ASP A 300 3.45 -24.07 -19.14
N PRO A 301 2.83 -22.88 -19.02
CA PRO A 301 1.76 -22.46 -19.91
C PRO A 301 2.19 -22.31 -21.37
N ASP A 302 3.48 -22.18 -21.66
CA ASP A 302 3.95 -22.00 -23.04
C ASP A 302 4.11 -23.35 -23.78
N GLU A 303 3.88 -24.47 -23.08
CA GLU A 303 3.65 -25.80 -23.71
C GLU A 303 2.19 -26.03 -24.12
N LEU A 304 1.27 -25.11 -23.78
CA LEU A 304 -0.16 -25.20 -24.07
C LEU A 304 -0.50 -24.35 -25.30
N THR A 305 -1.13 -24.97 -26.30
CA THR A 305 -1.70 -24.28 -27.47
C THR A 305 -3.22 -24.35 -27.40
N GLU A 306 -3.90 -23.21 -27.50
CA GLU A 306 -5.36 -23.11 -27.55
C GLU A 306 -5.85 -23.08 -29.01
N GLU A 307 -6.90 -23.82 -29.33
CA GLU A 307 -7.46 -23.89 -30.69
C GLU A 307 -8.86 -23.25 -30.81
N LYS A 308 -9.80 -23.68 -29.96
CA LYS A 308 -11.24 -23.34 -30.09
C LYS A 308 -11.93 -23.41 -28.74
N ILE A 309 -12.82 -22.47 -28.44
CA ILE A 309 -13.74 -22.56 -27.29
C ILE A 309 -14.68 -23.78 -27.49
N LEU A 310 -14.80 -24.60 -26.44
CA LEU A 310 -15.77 -25.69 -26.30
C LEU A 310 -17.03 -25.23 -25.55
N GLY A 311 -16.87 -24.38 -24.54
CA GLY A 311 -17.98 -23.77 -23.80
C GLY A 311 -17.53 -22.74 -22.76
N GLU A 312 -18.48 -21.98 -22.24
CA GLU A 312 -18.30 -21.07 -21.09
C GLU A 312 -19.35 -21.38 -20.02
N GLY A 313 -18.96 -21.28 -18.75
CA GLY A 313 -19.86 -21.42 -17.61
C GLY A 313 -19.54 -20.46 -16.46
N SER A 314 -20.04 -20.79 -15.27
CA SER A 314 -19.74 -20.08 -14.01
C SER A 314 -18.24 -20.07 -13.73
N PHE A 315 -17.61 -21.24 -13.76
CA PHE A 315 -16.21 -21.44 -13.35
C PHE A 315 -15.16 -20.91 -14.34
N GLY A 316 -15.54 -20.58 -15.58
CA GLY A 316 -14.54 -20.26 -16.61
C GLY A 316 -14.95 -20.59 -18.04
N VAL A 317 -13.93 -20.57 -18.92
CA VAL A 317 -14.05 -20.90 -20.35
C VAL A 317 -13.19 -22.13 -20.64
N VAL A 318 -13.80 -23.13 -21.28
CA VAL A 318 -13.11 -24.37 -21.66
C VAL A 318 -12.70 -24.28 -23.13
N TYR A 319 -11.42 -24.45 -23.40
CA TYR A 319 -10.85 -24.50 -24.76
C TYR A 319 -10.46 -25.93 -25.11
N LYS A 320 -10.64 -26.32 -26.37
CA LYS A 320 -9.87 -27.39 -26.99
C LYS A 320 -8.46 -26.85 -27.27
N GLY A 321 -7.46 -27.66 -27.00
CA GLY A 321 -6.06 -27.31 -27.23
C GLY A 321 -5.16 -28.53 -27.44
N VAL A 322 -3.87 -28.26 -27.48
CA VAL A 322 -2.79 -29.26 -27.59
C VAL A 322 -1.79 -29.07 -26.46
N PHE A 323 -1.38 -30.18 -25.83
CA PHE A 323 -0.29 -30.25 -24.85
C PHE A 323 0.62 -31.43 -25.21
N ARG A 324 1.89 -31.14 -25.54
CA ARG A 324 2.90 -32.16 -25.94
C ARG A 324 2.40 -33.16 -26.99
N GLY A 325 1.64 -32.67 -27.98
CA GLY A 325 1.04 -33.46 -29.07
C GLY A 325 -0.32 -34.10 -28.75
N ASN A 326 -0.74 -34.14 -27.48
CA ASN A 326 -2.04 -34.69 -27.07
C ASN A 326 -3.14 -33.64 -27.22
N LYS A 327 -4.33 -34.05 -27.68
CA LYS A 327 -5.54 -33.20 -27.66
C LYS A 327 -6.07 -33.09 -26.22
N VAL A 328 -6.23 -31.87 -25.74
CA VAL A 328 -6.61 -31.57 -24.35
C VAL A 328 -7.78 -30.60 -24.27
N ALA A 329 -8.50 -30.66 -23.14
CA ALA A 329 -9.40 -29.60 -22.71
C ALA A 329 -8.66 -28.72 -21.69
N ILE A 330 -8.71 -27.40 -21.89
CA ILE A 330 -8.06 -26.38 -21.07
C ILE A 330 -9.16 -25.52 -20.45
N LYS A 331 -9.52 -25.80 -19.19
CA LYS A 331 -10.48 -25.01 -18.39
C LYS A 331 -9.73 -23.82 -17.81
N LYS A 332 -9.81 -22.65 -18.44
CA LYS A 332 -9.32 -21.38 -17.90
C LYS A 332 -10.28 -20.91 -16.81
N MET A 333 -9.76 -20.62 -15.62
CA MET A 333 -10.55 -20.04 -14.54
C MET A 333 -10.87 -18.58 -14.86
N LYS A 334 -11.93 -18.01 -14.27
CA LYS A 334 -12.16 -16.56 -14.36
C LYS A 334 -11.19 -15.85 -13.42
N ASN A 335 -10.58 -14.76 -13.87
CA ASN A 335 -9.70 -13.96 -13.03
C ASN A 335 -10.56 -13.11 -12.06
N SER A 336 -10.78 -13.60 -10.85
CA SER A 336 -11.18 -12.75 -9.73
C SER A 336 -9.98 -11.87 -9.30
N GLU A 337 -10.22 -10.60 -8.99
CA GLU A 337 -9.17 -9.73 -8.43
C GLU A 337 -8.86 -10.12 -6.96
N ASP A 338 -9.82 -10.73 -6.26
CA ASP A 338 -9.69 -11.30 -4.90
C ASP A 338 -9.04 -12.70 -4.89
N MET A 339 -7.77 -12.76 -5.32
CA MET A 339 -6.90 -13.93 -5.52
C MET A 339 -6.68 -14.90 -4.32
N ASN A 340 -7.41 -14.76 -3.22
CA ASN A 340 -7.19 -15.50 -1.96
C ASN A 340 -8.12 -16.69 -1.74
N GLU A 341 -9.42 -16.60 -2.08
CA GLU A 341 -10.39 -17.68 -1.76
C GLU A 341 -10.60 -18.65 -2.94
N GLU A 342 -10.84 -18.17 -4.16
CA GLU A 342 -11.04 -19.04 -5.34
C GLU A 342 -9.79 -19.89 -5.66
N ASN A 343 -8.61 -19.37 -5.35
CA ASN A 343 -7.32 -20.02 -5.53
C ASN A 343 -7.14 -21.26 -4.62
N ASP A 344 -7.80 -21.27 -3.46
CA ASP A 344 -7.84 -22.41 -2.54
C ASP A 344 -8.81 -23.50 -3.04
N GLU A 345 -9.97 -23.13 -3.59
CA GLU A 345 -10.87 -24.11 -4.25
C GLU A 345 -10.25 -24.72 -5.51
N PHE A 346 -9.60 -23.93 -6.36
CA PHE A 346 -8.84 -24.43 -7.53
C PHE A 346 -7.69 -25.35 -7.11
N THR A 347 -6.90 -24.96 -6.10
CA THR A 347 -5.79 -25.79 -5.61
C THR A 347 -6.31 -27.10 -5.00
N LYS A 348 -7.49 -27.11 -4.37
CA LYS A 348 -8.15 -28.33 -3.88
C LYS A 348 -8.64 -29.22 -5.03
N GLU A 349 -9.27 -28.68 -6.08
CA GLU A 349 -9.71 -29.46 -7.25
C GLU A 349 -8.49 -30.16 -7.90
N VAL A 350 -7.42 -29.41 -8.17
CA VAL A 350 -6.17 -29.95 -8.69
C VAL A 350 -5.56 -31.01 -7.75
N ALA A 351 -5.51 -30.77 -6.44
CA ALA A 351 -4.96 -31.70 -5.46
C ALA A 351 -5.83 -32.94 -5.18
N MET A 352 -7.04 -33.03 -5.76
CA MET A 352 -7.85 -34.25 -5.85
C MET A 352 -7.58 -34.99 -7.17
N LEU A 353 -7.66 -34.28 -8.30
CA LEU A 353 -7.39 -34.83 -9.64
C LEU A 353 -5.98 -35.43 -9.75
N ASP A 354 -4.97 -34.76 -9.19
CA ASP A 354 -3.58 -35.23 -9.12
C ASP A 354 -3.42 -36.62 -8.47
N LYS A 355 -4.39 -37.05 -7.65
CA LYS A 355 -4.39 -38.35 -6.95
C LYS A 355 -5.23 -39.42 -7.64
N PHE A 356 -6.15 -39.06 -8.53
CA PHE A 356 -7.04 -40.05 -9.16
C PHE A 356 -6.31 -40.91 -10.19
N ARG A 357 -6.49 -42.23 -10.08
CA ARG A 357 -5.91 -43.26 -10.95
C ARG A 357 -7.01 -44.27 -11.28
N SER A 358 -7.91 -43.85 -12.17
CA SER A 358 -9.05 -44.64 -12.65
C SER A 358 -9.30 -44.31 -14.12
N GLU A 359 -9.67 -45.31 -14.92
CA GLU A 359 -10.03 -45.15 -16.33
C GLU A 359 -11.41 -44.51 -16.54
N TYR A 360 -12.24 -44.50 -15.49
CA TYR A 360 -13.61 -43.96 -15.47
C TYR A 360 -13.68 -42.49 -14.97
N ILE A 361 -12.52 -41.87 -14.75
CA ILE A 361 -12.35 -40.45 -14.40
C ILE A 361 -11.52 -39.79 -15.50
N VAL A 362 -11.84 -38.55 -15.83
CA VAL A 362 -11.09 -37.78 -16.84
C VAL A 362 -9.61 -37.68 -16.46
N TYR A 363 -8.74 -38.07 -17.38
CA TYR A 363 -7.29 -38.02 -17.20
C TYR A 363 -6.81 -36.57 -17.08
N PHE A 364 -6.12 -36.30 -15.97
CA PHE A 364 -5.57 -35.00 -15.63
C PHE A 364 -4.09 -34.92 -16.01
N TYR A 365 -3.74 -33.99 -16.91
CA TYR A 365 -2.35 -33.74 -17.32
C TYR A 365 -1.62 -32.81 -16.33
N GLY A 366 -2.35 -31.87 -15.73
CA GLY A 366 -1.79 -30.86 -14.85
C GLY A 366 -2.52 -29.52 -14.92
N ALA A 367 -2.02 -28.54 -14.17
CA ALA A 367 -2.58 -27.21 -14.09
C ALA A 367 -1.49 -26.13 -14.12
N VAL A 368 -1.83 -24.96 -14.65
CA VAL A 368 -1.00 -23.77 -14.62
C VAL A 368 -1.40 -22.93 -13.40
N PHE A 369 -0.41 -22.56 -12.59
CA PHE A 369 -0.56 -21.75 -11.37
C PHE A 369 0.02 -20.33 -11.51
N ILE A 370 0.31 -19.89 -12.73
CA ILE A 370 0.76 -18.52 -13.01
C ILE A 370 -0.47 -17.59 -13.03
N PRO A 371 -0.54 -16.54 -12.20
CA PRO A 371 -1.78 -15.77 -11.97
C PRO A 371 -2.47 -15.20 -13.22
N SER A 372 -1.71 -14.88 -14.27
CA SER A 372 -2.26 -14.36 -15.54
C SER A 372 -2.66 -15.44 -16.55
N LYS A 373 -2.42 -16.73 -16.24
CA LYS A 373 -2.65 -17.88 -17.13
C LYS A 373 -3.27 -19.10 -16.39
N VAL A 374 -3.99 -18.89 -15.27
CA VAL A 374 -4.51 -19.99 -14.43
C VAL A 374 -5.49 -20.87 -15.19
N CYS A 375 -5.15 -22.15 -15.34
CA CYS A 375 -5.99 -23.13 -16.04
C CYS A 375 -5.72 -24.57 -15.60
N MET A 376 -6.71 -25.42 -15.83
CA MET A 376 -6.66 -26.86 -15.59
C MET A 376 -6.70 -27.62 -16.92
N VAL A 377 -5.86 -28.65 -17.08
CA VAL A 377 -5.66 -29.37 -18.34
C VAL A 377 -5.98 -30.85 -18.19
N THR A 378 -6.97 -31.32 -18.96
CA THR A 378 -7.44 -32.71 -18.98
C THR A 378 -7.43 -33.28 -20.40
N GLU A 379 -7.61 -34.58 -20.57
CA GLU A 379 -7.90 -35.17 -21.89
C GLU A 379 -9.16 -34.56 -22.53
N TYR A 380 -9.18 -34.52 -23.87
CA TYR A 380 -10.28 -33.98 -24.66
C TYR A 380 -11.30 -35.07 -25.04
N ALA A 381 -12.55 -34.89 -24.64
CA ALA A 381 -13.69 -35.72 -25.03
C ALA A 381 -14.27 -35.28 -26.39
N PRO A 382 -14.18 -36.09 -27.46
CA PRO A 382 -14.61 -35.67 -28.81
C PRO A 382 -16.12 -35.43 -28.94
N PHE A 383 -16.93 -36.10 -28.12
CA PHE A 383 -18.40 -36.02 -28.18
C PHE A 383 -19.01 -35.06 -27.15
N GLY A 384 -18.17 -34.31 -26.41
CA GLY A 384 -18.62 -33.35 -25.39
C GLY A 384 -19.09 -34.02 -24.10
N SER A 385 -20.02 -33.38 -23.39
CA SER A 385 -20.74 -34.02 -22.29
C SER A 385 -21.86 -34.93 -22.81
N LEU A 386 -22.33 -35.85 -21.97
CA LEU A 386 -23.50 -36.68 -22.26
C LEU A 386 -24.76 -35.80 -22.39
N GLN A 387 -24.82 -34.67 -21.68
CA GLN A 387 -25.87 -33.68 -21.89
C GLN A 387 -25.80 -33.02 -23.28
N ASP A 388 -24.62 -32.76 -23.82
CA ASP A 388 -24.45 -32.24 -25.18
C ASP A 388 -24.79 -33.30 -26.23
N LEU A 389 -24.39 -34.55 -26.00
CA LEU A 389 -24.77 -35.68 -26.86
C LEU A 389 -26.30 -35.82 -26.91
N MET A 390 -26.99 -35.75 -25.77
CA MET A 390 -28.46 -35.80 -25.69
C MET A 390 -29.17 -34.58 -26.33
N LYS A 391 -28.50 -33.43 -26.47
CA LYS A 391 -29.03 -32.26 -27.18
C LYS A 391 -28.86 -32.36 -28.71
N HIS A 392 -27.78 -32.98 -29.17
CA HIS A 392 -27.40 -33.03 -30.60
C HIS A 392 -27.73 -34.35 -31.30
N LYS A 393 -28.15 -35.39 -30.56
CA LYS A 393 -28.56 -36.69 -31.08
C LYS A 393 -29.95 -37.08 -30.61
N THR A 394 -30.70 -37.72 -31.50
CA THR A 394 -31.98 -38.35 -31.20
C THR A 394 -31.80 -39.66 -30.44
N SER A 395 -32.88 -40.21 -29.88
CA SER A 395 -32.85 -41.54 -29.23
C SER A 395 -32.42 -42.64 -30.19
N ASP A 396 -32.74 -42.50 -31.47
CA ASP A 396 -32.66 -43.58 -32.44
C ASP A 396 -31.26 -43.65 -33.09
N GLU A 397 -30.44 -42.61 -32.90
CA GLU A 397 -29.02 -42.56 -33.26
C GLU A 397 -28.09 -43.14 -32.19
N ILE A 398 -28.55 -43.31 -30.95
CA ILE A 398 -27.75 -43.83 -29.82
C ILE A 398 -28.46 -45.04 -29.20
N ASP A 399 -28.03 -46.24 -29.59
CA ASP A 399 -28.53 -47.53 -29.08
C ASP A 399 -28.53 -47.56 -27.54
N ILE A 400 -29.61 -48.07 -26.95
CA ILE A 400 -29.75 -48.24 -25.49
C ILE A 400 -28.57 -49.00 -24.88
N LYS A 401 -27.91 -49.92 -25.60
CA LYS A 401 -26.69 -50.63 -25.16
C LYS A 401 -25.51 -49.68 -24.93
N ILE A 402 -25.28 -48.71 -25.83
CA ILE A 402 -24.25 -47.67 -25.65
C ILE A 402 -24.58 -46.82 -24.42
N ARG A 403 -25.86 -46.53 -24.18
CA ARG A 403 -26.31 -45.78 -23.01
C ARG A 403 -26.15 -46.55 -21.70
N ILE A 404 -26.51 -47.83 -21.68
CA ILE A 404 -26.24 -48.75 -20.56
C ILE A 404 -24.76 -48.70 -20.26
N LYS A 405 -23.90 -48.97 -21.25
CA LYS A 405 -22.44 -48.92 -21.09
C LYS A 405 -21.92 -47.58 -20.54
N MET A 406 -22.40 -46.44 -21.01
CA MET A 406 -22.02 -45.13 -20.44
C MET A 406 -22.45 -44.98 -18.97
N MET A 407 -23.57 -45.58 -18.55
CA MET A 407 -23.97 -45.66 -17.14
C MET A 407 -23.17 -46.69 -16.35
N THR A 408 -22.80 -47.83 -16.95
CA THR A 408 -21.88 -48.83 -16.38
C THR A 408 -20.52 -48.20 -16.07
N ASP A 409 -19.98 -47.43 -17.01
CA ASP A 409 -18.70 -46.73 -16.88
C ASP A 409 -18.78 -45.60 -15.84
N ALA A 410 -19.87 -44.81 -15.83
CA ALA A 410 -20.12 -43.81 -14.80
C ALA A 410 -20.25 -44.42 -13.39
N ALA A 411 -20.96 -45.54 -13.23
CA ALA A 411 -21.15 -46.20 -11.95
C ALA A 411 -19.82 -46.72 -11.36
N LYS A 412 -18.94 -47.28 -12.19
CA LYS A 412 -17.58 -47.68 -11.79
C LYS A 412 -16.75 -46.47 -11.35
N GLY A 413 -16.87 -45.34 -12.05
CA GLY A 413 -16.25 -44.07 -11.64
C GLY A 413 -16.71 -43.57 -10.27
N ILE A 414 -18.02 -43.63 -9.99
CA ILE A 414 -18.58 -43.24 -8.69
C ILE A 414 -18.15 -44.24 -7.60
N SER A 415 -18.09 -45.55 -7.88
CA SER A 415 -17.59 -46.56 -6.93
C SER A 415 -16.14 -46.30 -6.55
N TYR A 416 -15.26 -46.04 -7.52
CA TYR A 416 -13.87 -45.66 -7.26
C TYR A 416 -13.75 -44.43 -6.34
N LEU A 417 -14.54 -43.37 -6.57
CA LEU A 417 -14.57 -42.19 -5.69
C LEU A 417 -15.01 -42.57 -4.26
N HIS A 418 -16.07 -43.37 -4.14
CA HIS A 418 -16.62 -43.78 -2.86
C HIS A 418 -15.67 -44.69 -2.08
N GLU A 419 -14.98 -45.60 -2.74
CA GLU A 419 -13.93 -46.45 -2.16
C GLU A 419 -12.77 -45.60 -1.62
N ASN A 420 -12.36 -44.56 -2.35
CA ASN A 420 -11.37 -43.56 -1.92
C ASN A 420 -11.92 -42.52 -0.91
N GLY A 421 -13.14 -42.71 -0.39
CA GLY A 421 -13.73 -41.85 0.65
C GLY A 421 -14.10 -40.44 0.18
N ILE A 422 -14.42 -40.26 -1.09
CA ILE A 422 -14.75 -38.98 -1.73
C ILE A 422 -16.19 -39.01 -2.26
N LEU A 423 -16.89 -37.88 -2.14
CA LEU A 423 -18.21 -37.65 -2.71
C LEU A 423 -18.11 -36.63 -3.85
N HIS A 424 -18.88 -36.83 -4.92
CA HIS A 424 -18.85 -35.96 -6.10
C HIS A 424 -19.80 -34.75 -5.97
N ARG A 425 -20.98 -34.97 -5.39
CA ARG A 425 -22.00 -33.97 -5.03
C ARG A 425 -22.68 -33.20 -6.18
N ASP A 426 -22.40 -33.56 -7.44
CA ASP A 426 -23.04 -32.99 -8.64
C ASP A 426 -22.99 -33.98 -9.82
N ILE A 427 -23.48 -35.21 -9.60
CA ILE A 427 -23.62 -36.23 -10.67
C ILE A 427 -24.81 -35.87 -11.57
N LYS A 428 -24.54 -35.64 -12.86
CA LYS A 428 -25.50 -35.26 -13.91
C LYS A 428 -24.91 -35.52 -15.30
N PRO A 429 -25.71 -35.55 -16.39
CA PRO A 429 -25.21 -35.73 -17.75
C PRO A 429 -24.17 -34.69 -18.22
N ASP A 430 -24.16 -33.45 -17.72
CA ASP A 430 -23.11 -32.47 -18.08
C ASP A 430 -21.72 -32.85 -17.53
N ASN A 431 -21.68 -33.55 -16.38
CA ASN A 431 -20.44 -33.95 -15.69
C ASN A 431 -19.97 -35.37 -16.08
N LEU A 432 -20.54 -35.92 -17.15
CA LEU A 432 -20.13 -37.16 -17.80
C LEU A 432 -19.62 -36.84 -19.21
N LEU A 433 -18.31 -36.94 -19.42
CA LEU A 433 -17.67 -36.69 -20.71
C LEU A 433 -17.64 -37.95 -21.57
N VAL A 434 -18.03 -37.84 -22.84
CA VAL A 434 -18.13 -38.97 -23.77
C VAL A 434 -16.94 -38.98 -24.73
N PHE A 435 -16.19 -40.08 -24.68
CA PHE A 435 -14.95 -40.29 -25.43
C PHE A 435 -15.17 -41.13 -26.68
N LEU A 436 -15.96 -42.19 -26.57
CA LEU A 436 -16.13 -43.24 -27.58
C LEU A 436 -17.60 -43.68 -27.60
N LEU A 437 -18.07 -44.16 -28.76
CA LEU A 437 -19.44 -44.62 -29.01
C LEU A 437 -19.45 -46.03 -29.64
N ASP A 438 -18.51 -46.89 -29.22
CA ASP A 438 -18.43 -48.30 -29.60
C ASP A 438 -18.90 -49.18 -28.42
N LEU A 439 -19.48 -50.35 -28.71
CA LEU A 439 -19.80 -51.36 -27.69
C LEU A 439 -18.58 -52.18 -27.29
N ASN A 440 -17.59 -52.30 -28.18
CA ASN A 440 -16.39 -53.12 -27.99
C ASN A 440 -15.30 -52.40 -27.20
N ASP A 441 -15.36 -51.07 -27.09
CA ASP A 441 -14.37 -50.26 -26.39
C ASP A 441 -14.45 -50.43 -24.86
N LYS A 442 -13.31 -50.29 -24.17
CA LYS A 442 -13.31 -50.52 -22.72
C LYS A 442 -14.09 -49.47 -21.94
N VAL A 443 -13.98 -48.18 -22.32
CA VAL A 443 -14.60 -47.05 -21.60
C VAL A 443 -15.16 -46.02 -22.58
N ASN A 444 -16.47 -45.74 -22.51
CA ASN A 444 -17.14 -44.76 -23.36
C ASN A 444 -17.30 -43.40 -22.69
N ALA A 445 -17.55 -43.37 -21.38
CA ALA A 445 -17.79 -42.16 -20.60
C ALA A 445 -16.92 -42.08 -19.35
N LYS A 446 -16.56 -40.87 -18.93
CA LYS A 446 -15.75 -40.60 -17.72
C LYS A 446 -16.30 -39.41 -16.93
N LEU A 447 -16.14 -39.43 -15.61
CA LEU A 447 -16.54 -38.33 -14.72
C LEU A 447 -15.61 -37.12 -14.82
N THR A 448 -16.17 -35.91 -14.67
CA THR A 448 -15.46 -34.62 -14.67
C THR A 448 -16.06 -33.63 -13.66
N ASP A 449 -15.44 -32.45 -13.55
CA ASP A 449 -15.83 -31.29 -12.71
C ASP A 449 -15.86 -31.59 -11.20
N PHE A 450 -14.67 -31.62 -10.60
CA PHE A 450 -14.42 -32.00 -9.21
C PHE A 450 -14.36 -30.80 -8.25
N GLY A 451 -14.62 -29.58 -8.72
CA GLY A 451 -14.74 -28.38 -7.88
C GLY A 451 -15.80 -28.53 -6.77
N SER A 452 -16.86 -29.33 -7.01
CA SER A 452 -17.84 -29.71 -5.98
C SER A 452 -17.44 -30.93 -5.13
N ALA A 453 -16.41 -31.71 -5.50
CA ALA A 453 -16.07 -32.94 -4.79
C ALA A 453 -15.40 -32.67 -3.42
N ARG A 454 -15.62 -33.52 -2.42
CA ARG A 454 -15.05 -33.37 -1.07
C ARG A 454 -14.81 -34.74 -0.41
N ASN A 455 -13.79 -34.86 0.43
CA ASN A 455 -13.50 -36.07 1.20
C ASN A 455 -14.44 -36.19 2.42
N VAL A 456 -15.00 -37.39 2.65
CA VAL A 456 -15.98 -37.67 3.71
C VAL A 456 -15.44 -37.37 5.11
N ASN A 457 -14.17 -37.68 5.38
CA ASN A 457 -13.60 -37.55 6.73
C ASN A 457 -13.36 -36.08 7.12
N LEU A 458 -13.19 -35.19 6.14
CA LEU A 458 -13.02 -33.74 6.37
C LEU A 458 -14.36 -33.00 6.57
N MET A 459 -15.51 -33.66 6.42
CA MET A 459 -16.84 -33.05 6.60
C MET A 459 -17.25 -32.86 8.07
N MET A 460 -16.44 -33.30 9.04
CA MET A 460 -16.79 -33.23 10.46
C MET A 460 -16.61 -31.85 11.10
N THR A 461 -15.87 -30.93 10.47
CA THR A 461 -15.48 -29.63 11.07
C THR A 461 -16.07 -28.39 10.39
N ASN A 462 -16.16 -28.34 9.06
CA ASN A 462 -16.61 -27.14 8.33
C ASN A 462 -17.99 -27.33 7.67
N MET A 463 -19.05 -26.97 8.39
CA MET A 463 -20.45 -27.03 7.93
C MET A 463 -20.98 -25.69 7.37
N THR A 464 -20.10 -24.84 6.81
CA THR A 464 -20.49 -23.59 6.13
C THR A 464 -20.97 -23.87 4.71
N PHE A 465 -22.26 -23.71 4.47
CA PHE A 465 -22.84 -23.73 3.12
C PHE A 465 -22.41 -22.49 2.33
N THR A 466 -21.50 -22.66 1.36
CA THR A 466 -21.36 -21.70 0.26
C THR A 466 -22.63 -21.75 -0.62
N LYS A 467 -23.01 -20.61 -1.21
CA LYS A 467 -24.17 -20.55 -2.11
C LYS A 467 -23.88 -21.35 -3.38
N GLY A 468 -24.80 -22.24 -3.78
CA GLY A 468 -24.80 -22.84 -5.12
C GLY A 468 -24.19 -24.24 -5.27
N ILE A 469 -24.03 -25.02 -4.20
CA ILE A 469 -23.54 -26.41 -4.30
C ILE A 469 -24.63 -27.33 -4.90
N GLY A 470 -24.34 -27.89 -6.07
CA GLY A 470 -25.15 -28.93 -6.72
C GLY A 470 -26.30 -28.42 -7.58
N THR A 471 -26.67 -29.19 -8.59
CA THR A 471 -27.73 -28.86 -9.56
C THR A 471 -29.10 -29.33 -9.05
N PRO A 472 -30.08 -28.44 -8.72
CA PRO A 472 -31.27 -28.79 -7.93
C PRO A 472 -32.15 -29.93 -8.43
N VAL A 473 -32.13 -30.21 -9.74
CA VAL A 473 -32.88 -31.30 -10.38
C VAL A 473 -32.41 -32.69 -9.91
N TYR A 474 -31.12 -32.81 -9.57
CA TYR A 474 -30.45 -34.06 -9.23
C TYR A 474 -30.20 -34.21 -7.72
N MET A 475 -30.51 -33.19 -6.91
CA MET A 475 -30.21 -33.17 -5.48
C MET A 475 -31.16 -34.08 -4.70
N ALA A 476 -30.59 -34.94 -3.85
CA ALA A 476 -31.36 -35.80 -2.96
C ALA A 476 -32.06 -34.98 -1.86
N LEU A 477 -33.17 -35.50 -1.32
CA LEU A 477 -33.99 -34.77 -0.34
C LEU A 477 -33.19 -34.37 0.92
N GLU A 478 -32.35 -35.25 1.44
CA GLU A 478 -31.51 -34.95 2.61
C GLU A 478 -30.55 -33.77 2.33
N VAL A 479 -30.11 -33.59 1.08
CA VAL A 479 -29.27 -32.46 0.67
C VAL A 479 -30.09 -31.17 0.58
N LEU A 480 -31.31 -31.23 0.02
CA LEU A 480 -32.24 -30.10 -0.03
C LEU A 480 -32.65 -29.64 1.39
N ASN A 481 -32.82 -30.58 2.31
CA ASN A 481 -33.10 -30.35 3.74
C ASN A 481 -31.88 -29.83 4.53
N ARG A 482 -30.69 -29.76 3.92
CA ARG A 482 -29.40 -29.39 4.55
C ARG A 482 -28.90 -30.37 5.62
N GLU A 483 -29.30 -31.64 5.51
CA GLU A 483 -28.77 -32.74 6.31
C GLU A 483 -27.36 -33.13 5.83
N LYS A 484 -26.74 -34.12 6.48
CA LYS A 484 -25.36 -34.54 6.16
C LYS A 484 -25.29 -35.23 4.80
N TYR A 485 -24.44 -34.71 3.91
CA TYR A 485 -24.09 -35.36 2.64
C TYR A 485 -23.48 -36.74 2.89
N THR A 486 -23.93 -37.76 2.15
CA THR A 486 -23.42 -39.14 2.24
C THR A 486 -23.35 -39.79 0.86
N LYS A 487 -22.73 -40.97 0.76
CA LYS A 487 -22.60 -41.76 -0.48
C LYS A 487 -23.94 -41.99 -1.20
N SER A 488 -25.03 -42.15 -0.45
CA SER A 488 -26.36 -42.40 -1.03
C SER A 488 -27.00 -41.17 -1.69
N ALA A 489 -26.43 -39.97 -1.51
CA ALA A 489 -26.83 -38.77 -2.26
C ALA A 489 -26.29 -38.81 -3.71
N ASP A 490 -25.01 -39.16 -3.91
CA ASP A 490 -24.46 -39.38 -5.27
C ASP A 490 -25.22 -40.50 -6.01
N VAL A 491 -25.64 -41.56 -5.30
CA VAL A 491 -26.48 -42.64 -5.87
C VAL A 491 -27.87 -42.14 -6.28
N TYR A 492 -28.48 -41.22 -5.53
CA TYR A 492 -29.76 -40.61 -5.92
C TYR A 492 -29.60 -39.79 -7.20
N SER A 493 -28.56 -38.95 -7.28
CA SER A 493 -28.24 -38.13 -8.46
C SER A 493 -27.92 -39.00 -9.68
N PHE A 494 -27.23 -40.12 -9.49
CA PHE A 494 -27.02 -41.15 -10.51
C PHE A 494 -28.35 -41.83 -10.95
N GLY A 495 -29.28 -42.06 -10.02
CA GLY A 495 -30.62 -42.55 -10.32
C GLY A 495 -31.42 -41.63 -11.24
N VAL A 496 -31.36 -40.30 -11.00
CA VAL A 496 -31.94 -39.30 -11.91
C VAL A 496 -31.24 -39.31 -13.26
N THR A 497 -29.89 -39.34 -13.28
CA THR A 497 -29.07 -39.39 -14.49
C THR A 497 -29.42 -40.60 -15.38
N MET A 498 -29.54 -41.80 -14.81
CA MET A 498 -29.97 -43.01 -15.54
C MET A 498 -31.36 -42.87 -16.16
N TYR A 499 -32.32 -42.25 -15.46
CA TYR A 499 -33.66 -42.04 -15.97
C TYR A 499 -33.68 -41.11 -17.20
N GLU A 500 -32.87 -40.05 -17.18
CA GLU A 500 -32.72 -39.13 -18.32
C GLU A 500 -32.02 -39.79 -19.51
N VAL A 501 -30.97 -40.57 -19.25
CA VAL A 501 -30.15 -41.23 -20.27
C VAL A 501 -30.89 -42.40 -20.91
N PHE A 502 -31.53 -43.29 -20.15
CA PHE A 502 -32.35 -44.35 -20.74
C PHE A 502 -33.63 -43.78 -21.39
N GLY A 503 -34.22 -42.75 -20.79
CA GLY A 503 -35.39 -42.05 -21.32
C GLY A 503 -35.10 -41.05 -22.45
N TRP A 504 -33.83 -40.77 -22.74
CA TRP A 504 -33.28 -39.76 -23.67
C TRP A 504 -33.95 -38.36 -23.64
N ALA A 505 -34.29 -37.86 -22.45
CA ALA A 505 -34.82 -36.50 -22.24
C ALA A 505 -34.82 -36.09 -20.75
N GLU A 506 -34.85 -34.78 -20.46
CA GLU A 506 -34.90 -34.17 -19.11
C GLU A 506 -35.88 -34.88 -18.15
N ALA A 507 -35.49 -35.15 -16.91
CA ALA A 507 -36.27 -35.92 -15.94
C ALA A 507 -37.55 -35.19 -15.52
N TYR A 508 -37.46 -33.86 -15.42
CA TYR A 508 -38.50 -32.94 -14.97
C TYR A 508 -38.65 -31.80 -15.98
N PRO A 509 -39.31 -32.03 -17.14
CA PRO A 509 -39.32 -31.07 -18.24
C PRO A 509 -39.87 -29.70 -17.87
N ILE A 510 -39.25 -28.64 -18.37
CA ILE A 510 -39.55 -27.24 -18.00
C ILE A 510 -41.00 -26.80 -18.30
N ASN A 511 -41.69 -27.47 -19.22
CA ASN A 511 -43.12 -27.24 -19.50
C ASN A 511 -44.04 -27.64 -18.35
N THR A 512 -43.59 -28.56 -17.49
CA THR A 512 -44.31 -29.10 -16.33
C THR A 512 -43.72 -28.55 -15.04
N PHE A 513 -42.39 -28.49 -14.97
CA PHE A 513 -41.63 -28.03 -13.81
C PHE A 513 -40.94 -26.69 -14.12
N LYS A 514 -41.75 -25.65 -14.36
CA LYS A 514 -41.29 -24.29 -14.74
C LYS A 514 -40.25 -23.67 -13.79
N PHE A 515 -40.17 -24.15 -12.54
CA PHE A 515 -39.25 -23.63 -11.52
C PHE A 515 -38.62 -24.78 -10.69
N PRO A 516 -37.31 -24.73 -10.36
CA PRO A 516 -36.63 -25.81 -9.64
C PRO A 516 -37.24 -26.15 -8.27
N TRP A 517 -37.82 -25.17 -7.56
CA TRP A 517 -38.48 -25.45 -6.27
C TRP A 517 -39.74 -26.32 -6.41
N LYS A 518 -40.39 -26.36 -7.58
CA LYS A 518 -41.49 -27.31 -7.83
C LYS A 518 -41.02 -28.76 -7.99
N ILE A 519 -39.77 -28.97 -8.43
CA ILE A 519 -39.13 -30.28 -8.42
C ILE A 519 -38.86 -30.69 -6.96
N ALA A 520 -38.31 -29.78 -6.15
CA ALA A 520 -38.07 -30.01 -4.73
C ALA A 520 -39.37 -30.32 -3.94
N GLU A 521 -40.45 -29.56 -4.15
CA GLU A 521 -41.78 -29.85 -3.55
C GLU A 521 -42.28 -31.26 -3.94
N TYR A 522 -42.19 -31.62 -5.21
CA TYR A 522 -42.64 -32.90 -5.75
C TYR A 522 -41.83 -34.09 -5.20
N VAL A 523 -40.50 -33.96 -5.16
CA VAL A 523 -39.57 -34.96 -4.58
C VAL A 523 -39.77 -35.10 -3.06
N THR A 524 -39.97 -33.98 -2.36
CA THR A 524 -40.28 -33.97 -0.90
C THR A 524 -41.57 -34.71 -0.61
N ALA A 525 -42.59 -34.56 -1.46
CA ALA A 525 -43.86 -35.30 -1.38
C ALA A 525 -43.74 -36.81 -1.76
N GLY A 526 -42.52 -37.34 -1.89
CA GLY A 526 -42.25 -38.75 -2.20
C GLY A 526 -42.48 -39.14 -3.67
N LYS A 527 -42.88 -38.19 -4.53
CA LYS A 527 -43.19 -38.45 -5.94
C LYS A 527 -41.91 -38.52 -6.78
N ARG A 528 -41.98 -39.25 -7.89
CA ARG A 528 -40.89 -39.45 -8.87
C ARG A 528 -41.49 -39.53 -10.28
N PRO A 529 -40.74 -39.22 -11.34
CA PRO A 529 -41.19 -39.39 -12.71
C PRO A 529 -41.67 -40.82 -13.01
N GLU A 530 -42.73 -40.93 -13.82
CA GLU A 530 -43.31 -42.21 -14.25
C GLU A 530 -42.45 -42.93 -15.29
N LYS A 531 -42.65 -44.24 -15.46
CA LYS A 531 -41.89 -45.01 -16.46
C LYS A 531 -42.21 -44.55 -17.88
N ARG A 532 -41.18 -44.16 -18.65
CA ARG A 532 -41.30 -43.90 -20.08
C ARG A 532 -41.30 -45.20 -20.90
N LYS A 533 -42.00 -45.19 -22.04
CA LYS A 533 -42.10 -46.35 -22.95
C LYS A 533 -40.74 -46.85 -23.48
N ASN A 534 -39.74 -45.97 -23.58
CA ASN A 534 -38.40 -46.26 -24.07
C ASN A 534 -37.42 -46.74 -22.97
N ILE A 535 -37.82 -46.78 -21.71
CA ILE A 535 -37.01 -47.33 -20.60
C ILE A 535 -37.46 -48.78 -20.34
N PRO A 536 -36.60 -49.81 -20.51
CA PRO A 536 -36.93 -51.19 -20.17
C PRO A 536 -37.23 -51.36 -18.67
N ASP A 537 -38.14 -52.28 -18.33
CA ASP A 537 -38.61 -52.48 -16.95
C ASP A 537 -37.49 -52.76 -15.95
N VAL A 538 -36.54 -53.61 -16.32
CA VAL A 538 -35.36 -53.95 -15.49
C VAL A 538 -34.59 -52.70 -15.08
N TRP A 539 -34.36 -51.77 -16.02
CA TRP A 539 -33.66 -50.52 -15.76
C TRP A 539 -34.51 -49.51 -14.97
N PHE A 540 -35.84 -49.52 -15.14
CA PHE A 540 -36.72 -48.67 -14.33
C PHE A 540 -36.86 -49.16 -12.88
N GLU A 541 -36.90 -50.47 -12.63
CA GLU A 541 -36.73 -51.02 -11.28
C GLU A 541 -35.40 -50.61 -10.69
N PHE A 542 -34.32 -50.64 -11.50
CA PHE A 542 -33.00 -50.26 -11.05
C PHE A 542 -32.91 -48.78 -10.63
N ILE A 543 -33.43 -47.86 -11.45
CA ILE A 543 -33.63 -46.44 -11.12
C ILE A 543 -34.41 -46.27 -9.81
N LYS A 544 -35.49 -47.06 -9.61
CA LYS A 544 -36.29 -47.03 -8.37
C LYS A 544 -35.55 -47.51 -7.13
N MET A 545 -34.48 -48.31 -7.26
CA MET A 545 -33.58 -48.64 -6.14
C MET A 545 -32.61 -47.49 -5.82
N CYS A 546 -32.26 -46.65 -6.79
CA CYS A 546 -31.33 -45.54 -6.61
C CYS A 546 -31.98 -44.29 -6.00
N TRP A 547 -33.20 -43.92 -6.40
CA TRP A 547 -33.84 -42.66 -5.96
C TRP A 547 -34.84 -42.79 -4.79
N LYS A 548 -34.73 -43.84 -3.97
CA LYS A 548 -35.58 -44.07 -2.77
C LYS A 548 -35.62 -42.86 -1.85
N GLN A 549 -36.75 -42.63 -1.18
CA GLN A 549 -36.94 -41.47 -0.28
C GLN A 549 -35.94 -41.52 0.88
N ASN A 550 -35.95 -42.63 1.64
CA ASN A 550 -35.00 -42.91 2.70
C ASN A 550 -33.59 -43.19 2.12
N PRO A 551 -32.54 -42.42 2.50
CA PRO A 551 -31.18 -42.64 2.00
C PRO A 551 -30.60 -44.01 2.36
N LYS A 552 -31.10 -44.68 3.40
CA LYS A 552 -30.66 -46.02 3.83
C LYS A 552 -31.26 -47.18 3.01
N GLU A 553 -32.30 -46.91 2.22
CA GLU A 553 -32.93 -47.90 1.32
C GLU A 553 -32.34 -47.90 -0.09
N ARG A 554 -31.46 -46.93 -0.39
CA ARG A 554 -30.75 -46.85 -1.67
C ARG A 554 -29.64 -47.89 -1.70
N ASN A 555 -29.45 -48.57 -2.83
CA ASN A 555 -28.30 -49.47 -3.02
C ASN A 555 -26.96 -48.71 -2.84
N SER A 556 -25.90 -49.39 -2.43
CA SER A 556 -24.54 -48.86 -2.59
C SER A 556 -24.17 -48.83 -4.08
N ILE A 557 -23.31 -47.89 -4.49
CA ILE A 557 -22.86 -47.81 -5.88
C ILE A 557 -22.10 -49.07 -6.34
N THR A 558 -21.39 -49.76 -5.45
CA THR A 558 -20.74 -51.04 -5.75
C THR A 558 -21.78 -52.11 -6.15
N LYS A 559 -22.89 -52.20 -5.39
CA LYS A 559 -24.04 -53.05 -5.73
C LYS A 559 -24.77 -52.59 -7.00
N VAL A 560 -24.70 -51.30 -7.35
CA VAL A 560 -25.19 -50.79 -8.63
C VAL A 560 -24.35 -51.34 -9.79
N VAL A 561 -23.02 -51.29 -9.69
CA VAL A 561 -22.11 -51.89 -10.67
C VAL A 561 -22.35 -53.39 -10.80
N GLU A 562 -22.41 -54.12 -9.67
CA GLU A 562 -22.73 -55.56 -9.64
C GLU A 562 -24.04 -55.87 -10.36
N CYS A 563 -25.13 -55.16 -10.07
CA CYS A 563 -26.42 -55.41 -10.70
C CYS A 563 -26.40 -55.12 -12.22
N ILE A 564 -25.73 -54.06 -12.67
CA ILE A 564 -25.59 -53.75 -14.10
C ILE A 564 -24.85 -54.88 -14.83
N GLN A 565 -23.73 -55.35 -14.27
CA GLN A 565 -22.89 -56.42 -14.85
C GLN A 565 -23.52 -57.81 -14.84
N ASN A 566 -24.67 -58.00 -14.16
CA ASN A 566 -25.46 -59.25 -14.23
C ASN A 566 -26.64 -59.16 -15.21
N ILE A 567 -26.73 -58.05 -15.98
CA ILE A 567 -27.75 -57.79 -17.01
C ILE A 567 -27.11 -57.64 -18.41
N GLU A 568 -25.84 -57.22 -18.46
CA GLU A 568 -24.96 -57.26 -19.65
C GLU A 568 -24.59 -58.69 -20.07
#